data_AF-A0A3D0T8A9-F1
#
_entry.id   AF-A0A3D0T8A9-F1
#
_cell.length_a   1.000
_cell.length_b   1.000
_cell.length_c   1.000
_cell.angle_alpha   90.00
_cell.angle_beta   90.00
_cell.angle_gamma   90.00
#
_symmetry.space_group_name_H-M   'P 1'
#
loop_
_entity.id
_entity.type
_entity.pdbx_description
1 polymer ?
#
loop_
_entity_poly.entity_id
_entity_poly.type
_entity_poly.pdbx_seq_one_letter_code
_entity_poly.pdbx_strand_id
1 'polypeptide(L)' 'MRYVRGSLEAFLDGKKELNWVKGTIKNSGILNYKGMLQEIFDGLRRYSKLTRYQSILKECQKEGWLKS' A
#
# COMPACT_ATOMS: atom_id res chain seq x y z
N MET A 1 1.38 3.27 12.29
CA MET A 1 1.05 3.26 10.83
C MET A 1 1.98 4.07 9.94
N ARG A 2 2.73 5.05 10.47
CA ARG A 2 3.79 5.77 9.74
C ARG A 2 4.74 4.83 8.97
N TYR A 3 4.99 3.64 9.52
CA TYR A 3 5.79 2.58 8.90
C TYR A 3 5.21 2.05 7.58
N VAL A 4 3.91 1.72 7.52
CA VAL A 4 3.27 1.22 6.28
C VAL A 4 3.26 2.29 5.20
N ARG A 5 2.95 3.54 5.57
CA ARG A 5 3.02 4.68 4.65
C ARG A 5 4.43 4.87 4.10
N GLY A 6 5.45 4.90 4.96
CA GLY A 6 6.85 5.04 4.53
C GLY A 6 7.31 3.88 3.65
N SER A 7 6.87 2.66 3.94
CA SER A 7 7.16 1.48 3.12
C SER A 7 6.49 1.55 1.74
N LEU A 8 5.26 2.05 1.67
CA LEU A 8 4.57 2.32 0.40
C LEU A 8 5.30 3.42 -0.38
N GLU A 9 5.65 4.54 0.25
CA GLU A 9 6.43 5.61 -0.38
C GLU A 9 7.78 5.10 -0.91
N ALA A 10 8.50 4.26 -0.14
CA ALA A 10 9.75 3.65 -0.59
C ALA A 10 9.56 2.71 -1.79
N PHE A 11 8.47 1.94 -1.84
CA PHE A 11 8.13 1.12 -2.99
C PHE A 11 7.79 1.98 -4.22
N LEU A 12 7.01 3.06 -4.04
CA LEU A 12 6.63 3.98 -5.10
C LEU A 12 7.84 4.72 -5.68
N ASP A 13 8.81 5.05 -4.84
CA ASP A 13 10.09 5.68 -5.20
C ASP A 13 11.09 4.72 -5.87
N GLY A 14 10.77 3.44 -6.04
CA GLY A 14 11.68 2.47 -6.66
C GLY A 14 12.69 1.83 -5.73
N LYS A 15 12.68 2.16 -4.43
CA LYS A 15 13.69 1.71 -3.45
C LYS A 15 13.43 0.30 -2.91
N LYS A 16 12.22 -0.22 -3.10
CA LYS A 16 11.76 -1.53 -2.62
C LYS A 16 10.87 -2.21 -3.65
N GLU A 17 10.69 -3.51 -3.48
CA GLU A 17 9.93 -4.38 -4.38
C GLU A 17 8.54 -4.72 -3.82
N LEU A 18 7.64 -5.15 -4.71
CA LEU A 18 6.22 -5.38 -4.41
C LEU A 18 6.00 -6.39 -3.27
N ASN A 19 6.74 -7.49 -3.27
CA ASN A 19 6.62 -8.53 -2.23
C ASN A 19 7.01 -8.00 -0.84
N TRP A 20 7.97 -7.08 -0.77
CA TRP A 20 8.41 -6.50 0.49
C TRP A 20 7.34 -5.60 1.11
N VAL A 21 6.67 -4.76 0.29
CA VAL A 21 5.59 -3.92 0.78
C VAL A 21 4.34 -4.74 1.14
N LYS A 22 4.02 -5.81 0.39
CA LYS A 22 2.95 -6.75 0.75
C LYS A 22 3.22 -7.41 2.11
N GLY A 23 4.44 -7.89 2.34
CA GLY A 23 4.84 -8.46 3.63
C GLY A 23 4.74 -7.45 4.77
N THR A 24 5.13 -6.20 4.52
CA THR A 24 4.96 -5.11 5.50
C THR A 24 3.50 -4.89 5.86
N ILE A 25 2.59 -4.83 4.88
CA ILE A 25 1.16 -4.66 5.13
C ILE A 25 0.64 -5.82 6.00
N LYS A 26 0.92 -7.07 5.61
CA LYS A 26 0.51 -8.29 6.36
C LYS A 26 0.99 -8.27 7.82
N ASN A 27 2.25 -7.91 8.04
CA ASN A 27 2.86 -8.00 9.38
C ASN A 27 2.64 -6.75 10.26
N SER A 28 2.16 -5.65 9.69
CA SER A 28 2.00 -4.38 10.43
C SER A 28 0.74 -4.31 11.30
N GLY A 29 -0.18 -5.26 11.18
CA GLY A 29 -1.49 -5.23 11.83
C GLY A 29 -2.44 -4.16 11.27
N ILE A 30 -2.07 -3.41 10.22
CA ILE A 30 -2.92 -2.37 9.62
C ILE A 30 -4.28 -2.89 9.16
N LEU A 31 -4.33 -4.15 8.74
CA LEU A 31 -5.54 -4.80 8.25
C LEU A 31 -6.62 -4.97 9.33
N ASN A 32 -6.24 -4.91 10.62
CA ASN A 32 -7.20 -4.95 11.74
C ASN A 32 -7.91 -3.60 11.95
N TYR A 33 -7.43 -2.52 11.34
CA TYR A 33 -8.00 -1.19 11.47
C TYR A 33 -8.82 -0.84 10.23
N LYS A 34 -10.14 -0.78 10.42
CA LYS A 34 -11.09 -0.49 9.36
C LYS A 34 -10.77 0.84 8.69
N GLY A 35 -10.52 0.81 7.38
CA GLY A 35 -10.32 2.01 6.55
C GLY A 35 -8.91 2.60 6.58
N MET A 36 -8.02 2.17 7.47
CA MET A 36 -6.73 2.86 7.64
C MET A 36 -5.75 2.60 6.50
N LEU A 37 -5.81 1.41 5.87
CA LEU A 37 -5.06 1.17 4.64
C LEU A 37 -5.56 2.08 3.50
N GLN A 38 -6.87 2.29 3.39
CA GLN A 38 -7.46 3.18 2.39
C GLN A 38 -6.99 4.63 2.58
N GLU A 39 -7.00 5.13 3.82
CA GLU A 39 -6.51 6.48 4.13
C GLU A 39 -5.04 6.70 3.72
N ILE A 40 -4.20 5.66 3.87
CA ILE A 40 -2.81 5.72 3.39
C ILE A 40 -2.75 5.84 1.87
N PHE A 41 -3.54 5.04 1.14
CA PHE A 41 -3.61 5.14 -0.31
C PHE A 41 -4.15 6.49 -0.78
N ASP A 42 -5.18 7.03 -0.12
CA ASP A 42 -5.73 8.35 -0.42
C ASP A 42 -4.69 9.46 -0.22
N GLY A 43 -3.89 9.37 0.84
CA GLY A 43 -2.75 10.26 1.08
C GLY A 43 -1.61 10.14 0.05
N LEU A 44 -1.58 9.05 -0.71
CA LEU A 44 -0.61 8.77 -1.78
C LEU A 44 -1.19 8.96 -3.18
N ARG A 45 -2.40 9.53 -3.31
CA ARG A 45 -3.08 9.74 -4.58
C ARG A 45 -2.28 10.54 -5.62
N ARG A 46 -1.32 11.37 -5.20
CA ARG A 46 -0.37 12.05 -6.11
C ARG A 46 0.45 11.07 -6.97
N TYR A 47 0.64 9.84 -6.51
CA TYR A 47 1.33 8.77 -7.22
C TYR A 47 0.40 7.90 -8.07
N SER A 48 -0.90 8.22 -8.16
CA SER A 48 -1.91 7.40 -8.83
C SER A 48 -1.61 7.06 -10.30
N LYS A 49 -0.85 7.90 -11.01
CA LYS A 49 -0.47 7.64 -12.40
C LYS A 49 0.73 6.70 -12.55
N LEU A 50 1.42 6.36 -11.45
CA LEU A 50 2.58 5.47 -11.50
C LEU A 50 2.14 4.02 -11.66
N THR A 51 2.82 3.29 -12.55
CA THR A 51 2.61 1.84 -12.72
C THR A 51 2.76 1.09 -11.40
N ARG A 52 3.78 1.46 -10.60
CA ARG A 52 4.01 0.87 -9.26
C ARG A 52 2.81 1.05 -8.34
N TYR A 53 2.22 2.25 -8.29
CA TYR A 53 1.02 2.51 -7.49
C TYR A 53 -0.15 1.62 -7.92
N GLN A 54 -0.41 1.54 -9.23
CA GLN A 54 -1.47 0.71 -9.78
C GLN A 54 -1.24 -0.78 -9.48
N SER A 55 0.01 -1.25 -9.53
CA SER A 55 0.36 -2.64 -9.20
C SER A 55 0.05 -2.97 -7.73
N ILE A 56 0.47 -2.14 -6.77
CA ILE A 56 0.20 -2.42 -5.35
C ILE A 56 -1.27 -2.23 -5.00
N LEU A 57 -1.96 -1.26 -5.60
CA LEU A 57 -3.41 -1.08 -5.43
C LEU A 57 -4.16 -2.34 -5.87
N LYS A 58 -3.87 -2.83 -7.08
CA LYS A 58 -4.51 -4.04 -7.63
C LYS A 58 -4.24 -5.27 -6.77
N GLU A 59 -3.02 -5.43 -6.25
CA GLU A 59 -2.71 -6.52 -5.34
C GLU A 59 -3.47 -6.41 -4.01
N CYS A 60 -3.58 -5.21 -3.43
CA CYS A 60 -4.35 -5.01 -2.22
C CYS A 60 -5.85 -5.29 -2.43
N GLN A 61 -6.39 -4.94 -3.61
CA GLN A 61 -7.78 -5.26 -3.99
C GLN A 61 -7.97 -6.78 -4.17
N LYS A 62 -7.03 -7.45 -4.84
CA LYS A 62 -7.05 -8.91 -5.05
C LYS A 62 -7.01 -9.69 -3.73
N GLU A 63 -6.24 -9.20 -2.75
CA GLU A 63 -6.16 -9.83 -1.42
C GLU A 63 -7.33 -9.42 -0.50
N GLY A 64 -8.28 -8.60 -0.98
CA GLY A 64 -9.46 -8.16 -0.23
C GLY A 64 -9.18 -7.12 0.85
N TRP A 65 -8.02 -6.47 0.82
CA TRP A 65 -7.65 -5.44 1.82
C TRP A 65 -8.22 -4.06 1.49
N LEU A 66 -8.46 -3.81 0.21
CA LEU A 66 -9.07 -2.59 -0.30
C LEU A 66 -10.27 -2.96 -1.17
N LYS A 67 -11.21 -2.02 -1.30
CA LYS A 67 -12.34 -2.18 -2.22
C LYS A 67 -11.87 -1.93 -3.66
N SER A 68 -12.47 -2.67 -4.59
CA SER A 68 -12.22 -2.52 -6.03
C SER A 68 -12.91 -1.29 -6.60
#